data_AF-A0A534ZFT8-F1
#
_entry.id   AF-A0A534ZFT8-F1
#
_cell.length_a   1.000
_cell.length_b   1.000
_cell.length_c   1.000
_cell.angle_alpha   90.00
_cell.angle_beta   90.00
_cell.angle_gamma   90.00
#
_symmetry.space_group_name_H-M   'P 1'
#
loop_
_entity.id
_entity.type
_entity.pdbx_description
1 polymer ?
#
loop_
_entity_poly.entity_id
_entity_poly.type
_entity_poly.pdbx_seq_one_letter_code
_entity_poly.pdbx_strand_id
1 'polypeptide(L)'
;MRRRATASEALSKGRISRPAAWMLRFILMLVVAVPALLVTSPGYVAFADKLPDTQLLASTGMPEDTLIYAADGTTLLADLHPPGYQSFYEPLPEMGTKLPDAVISIED
;
A
#
# COMPACT_ATOMS: atom_id res chain seq x y z
N MET A 1 8.33 -66.16 -41.45
CA MET A 1 6.93 -65.70 -41.24
C MET A 1 6.56 -66.02 -39.80
N ARG A 2 5.98 -65.19 -38.93
CA ARG A 2 5.45 -63.82 -38.96
C ARG A 2 5.49 -63.33 -37.48
N ARG A 3 5.91 -62.08 -37.26
CA ARG A 3 5.76 -61.31 -36.00
C ARG A 3 4.25 -61.18 -35.66
N ARG A 4 3.73 -60.90 -34.44
CA ARG A 4 4.12 -59.86 -33.47
C ARG A 4 3.19 -59.92 -32.22
N ALA A 5 3.79 -59.60 -31.08
CA ALA A 5 3.32 -58.80 -29.94
C ALA A 5 1.87 -58.93 -29.41
N THR A 6 1.83 -59.21 -28.11
CA THR A 6 0.75 -59.16 -27.14
C THR A 6 -0.03 -57.85 -27.15
N ALA A 7 -1.32 -57.99 -26.81
CA ALA A 7 -2.32 -56.94 -26.75
C ALA A 7 -1.84 -55.69 -25.98
N SER A 8 -2.10 -54.52 -26.53
CA SER A 8 -1.97 -53.24 -25.84
C SER A 8 -3.00 -53.21 -24.71
N GLU A 9 -2.50 -53.17 -23.47
CA GLU A 9 -3.28 -52.86 -22.28
C GLU A 9 -3.89 -51.46 -22.48
N ALA A 10 -5.18 -51.43 -22.81
CA ALA A 10 -5.92 -50.19 -22.97
C ALA A 10 -6.04 -49.55 -21.58
N LEU A 11 -5.20 -48.54 -21.31
CA LEU A 11 -5.36 -47.64 -20.18
C LEU A 11 -6.77 -47.04 -20.23
N SER A 12 -7.65 -47.59 -19.41
CA SER A 12 -9.00 -47.08 -19.15
C SER A 12 -8.88 -45.69 -18.55
N LYS A 13 -9.02 -44.67 -19.39
CA LYS A 13 -9.09 -43.27 -18.98
C LYS A 13 -10.46 -43.08 -18.33
N GLY A 14 -10.53 -43.29 -17.01
CA GLY A 14 -11.76 -43.16 -16.23
C GLY A 14 -12.46 -41.83 -16.54
N ARG A 15 -13.63 -41.90 -17.18
CA ARG A 15 -14.46 -40.72 -17.45
C ARG A 15 -15.02 -40.21 -16.13
N ILE A 16 -14.41 -39.15 -15.60
CA ILE A 16 -14.97 -38.38 -14.50
C ILE A 16 -16.31 -37.82 -14.97
N SER A 17 -17.39 -38.15 -14.26
CA SER A 17 -18.72 -37.67 -14.60
C SER A 17 -18.77 -36.14 -14.52
N ARG A 18 -19.52 -35.50 -15.42
CA ARG A 18 -19.68 -34.05 -15.52
C ARG A 18 -19.91 -33.32 -14.17
N PRO A 19 -20.73 -33.82 -13.21
CA PRO A 19 -20.88 -33.17 -11.91
C PRO A 19 -19.65 -33.30 -11.00
N ALA A 20 -18.95 -34.44 -11.04
CA ALA A 20 -17.73 -34.66 -10.26
C ALA A 20 -16.58 -33.74 -10.72
N ALA A 21 -16.51 -33.44 -12.02
CA ALA A 21 -15.55 -32.48 -12.55
C ALA A 21 -15.81 -31.04 -12.06
N TRP A 22 -17.09 -30.68 -11.85
CA TRP A 22 -17.46 -29.36 -11.32
C TRP A 22 -17.12 -29.23 -9.82
N MET A 23 -17.42 -30.26 -9.02
CA MET A 23 -17.03 -30.29 -7.62
C MET A 23 -15.51 -30.25 -7.44
N LEU A 24 -14.76 -30.99 -8.27
CA LEU A 24 -13.30 -30.96 -8.25
C LEU A 24 -12.75 -29.55 -8.54
N ARG A 25 -13.35 -28.82 -9.49
CA ARG A 25 -12.97 -27.42 -9.78
C ARG A 25 -13.24 -26.50 -8.61
N PHE A 26 -14.38 -26.66 -7.93
CA PHE A 26 -14.72 -25.89 -6.73
C PHE A 26 -13.74 -26.15 -5.59
N ILE A 27 -13.41 -27.42 -5.34
CA ILE A 27 -12.42 -27.79 -4.33
C ILE A 27 -11.05 -27.20 -4.70
N LEU A 28 -10.63 -27.33 -5.96
CA LEU A 28 -9.37 -26.75 -6.43
C LEU A 28 -9.34 -25.22 -6.25
N MET A 29 -10.45 -24.54 -6.54
CA MET A 29 -10.57 -23.10 -6.33
C MET A 29 -10.43 -22.74 -4.84
N LEU A 30 -11.09 -23.47 -3.94
CA LEU A 30 -10.97 -23.26 -2.49
C LEU A 30 -9.54 -23.52 -1.98
N VAL A 31 -8.88 -24.57 -2.48
CA VAL A 31 -7.49 -24.90 -2.14
C VAL A 31 -6.52 -23.80 -2.53
N VAL A 32 -6.81 -23.01 -3.58
CA VAL A 32 -6.00 -21.84 -3.94
C VAL A 32 -6.44 -20.59 -3.17
N ALA A 33 -7.74 -20.33 -3.09
CA ALA A 33 -8.28 -19.11 -2.51
C ALA A 33 -8.06 -19.00 -1.00
N VAL A 34 -8.22 -20.10 -0.25
CA VAL A 34 -8.12 -20.08 1.22
C VAL A 34 -6.68 -19.78 1.67
N PRO A 35 -5.63 -20.47 1.19
CA PRO A 35 -4.26 -20.11 1.51
C PRO A 35 -3.90 -18.72 0.98
N ALA A 36 -4.37 -18.32 -0.20
CA ALA A 36 -4.13 -16.97 -0.71
C ALA A 36 -4.69 -15.91 0.26
N LEU A 37 -5.93 -16.05 0.74
CA LEU A 37 -6.53 -15.15 1.73
C LEU A 37 -5.79 -15.15 3.07
N LEU A 38 -5.43 -16.33 3.58
CA LEU A 38 -4.79 -16.46 4.90
C LEU A 38 -3.32 -16.06 4.91
N VAL A 39 -2.60 -16.16 3.79
CA VAL A 39 -1.18 -15.79 3.70
C VAL A 39 -1.02 -14.33 3.26
N THR A 40 -1.91 -13.80 2.42
CA THR A 40 -1.88 -12.37 2.08
C THR A 40 -2.34 -11.48 3.24
N SER A 41 -3.20 -11.97 4.13
CA SER A 41 -3.69 -11.20 5.29
C SER A 41 -2.57 -10.79 6.27
N PRO A 42 -1.69 -11.68 6.77
CA PRO A 42 -0.62 -11.29 7.69
C PRO A 42 0.43 -10.39 7.03
N GLY A 43 0.76 -10.65 5.76
CA GLY A 43 1.71 -9.81 5.02
C GLY A 43 1.17 -8.40 4.78
N TYR A 44 -0.12 -8.29 4.46
CA TYR A 44 -0.80 -6.99 4.33
C TYR A 44 -0.89 -6.26 5.67
N VAL A 45 -1.28 -6.93 6.75
CA VAL A 45 -1.37 -6.32 8.10
C VAL A 45 0.01 -5.87 8.57
N ALA A 46 1.05 -6.71 8.45
CA ALA A 46 2.41 -6.35 8.84
C ALA A 46 3.05 -5.24 7.98
N PHE A 47 2.54 -5.02 6.76
CA PHE A 47 2.89 -3.87 5.94
C PHE A 47 2.13 -2.62 6.39
N ALA A 48 0.81 -2.73 6.59
CA ALA A 48 -0.04 -1.64 7.04
C ALA A 48 0.37 -1.12 8.43
N ASP A 49 0.76 -2.01 9.35
CA ASP A 49 1.26 -1.65 10.70
C ASP A 49 2.57 -0.87 10.68
N LYS A 50 3.31 -0.88 9.55
CA LYS A 50 4.53 -0.08 9.38
C LYS A 50 4.26 1.30 8.79
N LEU A 51 3.06 1.53 8.25
CA LEU A 51 2.73 2.84 7.72
C LEU A 51 2.41 3.78 8.89
N PRO A 52 2.93 5.02 8.86
CA PRO A 52 2.56 6.01 9.87
C PRO A 52 1.07 6.31 9.80
N ASP A 53 0.44 6.44 10.96
CA ASP A 53 -0.97 6.81 11.06
C ASP A 53 -1.17 8.24 10.53
N THR A 54 -1.83 8.34 9.37
CA THR A 54 -2.07 9.61 8.69
C THR A 54 -3.04 10.51 9.45
N GLN A 55 -3.93 9.93 10.28
CA GLN A 55 -4.80 10.71 11.15
C GLN A 55 -4.00 11.36 12.27
N LEU A 56 -3.01 10.63 12.79
CA LEU A 56 -2.11 11.12 13.82
C LEU A 56 -1.26 12.25 13.25
N LEU A 57 -0.65 12.08 12.06
CA LEU A 57 0.11 13.13 11.38
C LEU A 57 -0.71 14.40 11.08
N ALA A 58 -1.98 14.25 10.72
CA ALA A 58 -2.87 15.39 10.48
C ALA A 58 -3.29 16.12 11.78
N SER A 59 -3.21 15.44 12.93
CA SER A 59 -3.65 15.97 14.22
C SER A 59 -2.50 16.48 15.11
N THR A 60 -1.29 15.93 14.93
CA THR A 60 -0.07 16.48 15.53
C THR A 60 0.37 17.67 14.70
N GLY A 61 0.02 18.88 15.15
CA GLY A 61 0.56 20.11 14.59
C GLY A 61 2.09 20.03 14.54
N MET A 62 2.67 20.41 13.40
CA MET A 62 4.11 20.47 13.26
C MET A 62 4.65 21.49 14.26
N PRO A 63 5.82 21.27 14.88
CA PRO A 63 6.44 22.29 15.72
C PRO A 63 6.67 23.56 14.88
N GLU A 64 6.03 24.65 15.28
CA GLU A 64 6.11 25.95 14.63
C GLU A 64 6.90 26.92 15.49
N ASP A 65 7.57 27.86 14.82
CA ASP A 65 8.29 28.93 15.47
C ASP A 65 7.31 29.96 16.07
N THR A 66 7.71 30.59 17.17
CA THR A 66 6.85 31.58 17.82
C THR A 66 7.15 32.98 17.30
N LEU A 67 6.17 33.56 16.59
CA LEU A 67 6.24 34.92 16.06
C LEU A 67 5.65 35.93 17.05
N ILE A 68 6.42 36.97 17.37
CA ILE A 68 6.00 38.07 18.25
C ILE A 68 5.78 39.31 17.40
N TYR A 69 4.55 39.83 17.40
CA TYR A 69 4.16 41.04 16.66
C TYR A 69 4.00 42.25 17.59
N ALA A 70 4.14 43.45 17.03
CA ALA A 70 3.76 44.68 17.70
C ALA A 70 2.23 44.80 17.84
N ALA A 71 1.77 45.79 18.60
CA ALA A 71 0.34 46.01 18.84
C ALA A 71 -0.49 46.30 17.57
N ASP A 72 0.16 46.65 16.46
CA ASP A 72 -0.46 46.84 15.15
C ASP A 72 -0.78 45.50 14.43
N GLY A 73 -0.30 44.37 14.95
CA GLY A 73 -0.47 43.04 14.36
C GLY A 73 0.25 42.81 13.02
N THR A 74 1.07 43.76 12.57
CA THR A 74 1.74 43.69 11.26
C THR A 74 3.25 43.81 11.35
N THR A 75 3.77 44.53 12.35
CA THR A 75 5.21 44.65 12.56
C THR A 75 5.73 43.44 13.33
N LEU A 76 6.54 42.59 12.70
CA LEU A 76 7.23 41.48 13.36
C LEU A 76 8.37 42.02 14.24
N LEU A 77 8.34 41.70 15.54
CA LEU A 77 9.34 42.13 16.52
C LEU A 77 10.40 41.06 16.79
N ALA A 78 9.99 39.79 16.85
CA ALA A 78 10.90 38.68 17.08
C ALA A 78 10.33 37.37 16.53
N ASP A 79 11.23 36.46 16.20
CA ASP A 79 10.96 35.08 15.81
C ASP A 79 11.77 34.18 16.76
N LEU A 80 11.09 33.31 17.51
CA LEU A 80 11.69 32.44 18.51
C LEU A 80 11.64 30.98 18.04
N HIS A 81 12.82 30.41 17.83
CA HIS A 81 13.00 29.05 17.35
C HIS A 81 14.22 28.38 18.02
N PRO A 82 14.29 27.03 18.06
CA PRO A 82 15.46 26.31 18.54
C PRO A 82 16.72 26.63 17.71
N PRO A 83 17.94 26.51 18.27
CA PRO A 83 19.16 26.76 17.52
C PRO A 83 19.31 25.76 16.36
N GLY A 84 19.55 26.28 15.16
CA GLY A 84 19.80 25.48 13.95
C GLY A 84 18.55 24.94 13.24
N TYR A 85 17.36 25.30 13.70
CA TYR A 85 16.09 24.92 13.08
C TYR A 85 15.17 26.14 13.00
N GLN A 86 14.51 26.33 11.86
CA GLN A 86 13.49 27.35 11.65
C GLN A 86 12.40 26.71 10.80
N SER A 87 11.14 26.85 11.23
CA SER A 87 9.97 26.20 10.63
C SER A 87 8.80 27.18 10.57
N PHE A 88 8.42 27.53 9.35
CA PHE A 88 7.25 28.32 9.06
C PHE A 88 6.17 27.42 8.46
N TYR A 89 4.97 27.49 9.04
CA TYR A 89 3.81 26.86 8.45
C TYR A 89 3.27 27.75 7.32
N GLU A 90 3.20 27.18 6.12
CA GLU A 90 2.51 27.76 4.98
C GLU A 90 1.52 26.69 4.47
N PRO A 91 0.22 26.98 4.36
CA PRO A 91 -0.72 26.00 3.84
C PRO A 91 -0.51 25.80 2.32
N LEU A 92 -0.69 24.57 1.84
CA LEU A 92 -0.51 24.19 0.43
C LEU A 92 -1.13 25.15 -0.61
N PRO A 93 -2.36 25.68 -0.41
CA PRO A 93 -2.95 26.66 -1.33
C PRO A 93 -2.22 28.00 -1.40
N GLU A 94 -1.49 28.39 -0.34
CA GLU A 94 -0.78 29.66 -0.24
C GLU A 94 0.68 29.57 -0.75
N MET A 95 1.25 28.35 -0.82
CA MET A 95 2.59 28.09 -1.39
C MET A 95 2.74 28.42 -2.90
N GLY A 96 1.64 28.75 -3.57
CA GLY A 96 1.58 28.93 -5.02
C GLY A 96 1.74 27.61 -5.77
N THR A 97 1.98 27.67 -7.09
CA THR A 97 2.05 26.47 -7.94
C THR A 97 3.47 25.96 -8.15
N LYS A 98 4.47 26.86 -8.18
CA LYS A 98 5.83 26.51 -8.59
C LYS A 98 6.61 25.69 -7.56
N LEU A 99 6.42 25.97 -6.27
CA LEU A 99 7.13 25.26 -5.23
C LEU A 99 6.62 23.81 -5.09
N PRO A 100 5.31 23.54 -5.03
CA PRO A 100 4.80 22.17 -5.10
C PRO A 100 5.18 21.44 -6.40
N ASP A 101 5.04 22.08 -7.57
CA ASP A 101 5.41 21.48 -8.87
C ASP A 101 6.90 21.07 -8.90
N ALA A 102 7.79 21.91 -8.34
CA ALA A 102 9.21 21.64 -8.28
C ALA A 102 9.55 20.46 -7.37
N VAL A 103 8.92 20.39 -6.18
CA VAL A 103 9.10 19.27 -5.24
C VAL A 103 8.67 17.95 -5.88
N ILE A 104 7.50 17.92 -6.53
CA ILE A 104 7.02 16.76 -7.28
C ILE A 104 8.07 16.38 -8.33
N SER A 105 8.51 17.33 -9.18
CA SER A 105 9.48 17.02 -10.25
C SER A 105 10.84 16.46 -9.79
N ILE A 106 11.21 16.66 -8.52
CA ILE A 106 12.48 16.21 -7.93
C ILE A 106 12.29 14.90 -7.18
N GLU A 107 11.22 14.77 -6.40
CA GLU A 107 11.01 13.64 -5.49
C GLU A 107 10.12 12.53 -6.05
N ASP A 108 9.22 12.82 -7.00
CA ASP A 108 8.38 11.84 -7.74
C ASP A 108 7.92 12.34 -9.14
#